data_AF-A0A3D0Q6G9-F1
#
_entry.id   AF-A0A3D0Q6G9-F1
#
_cell.length_a   1.000
_cell.length_b   1.000
_cell.length_c   1.000
_cell.angle_alpha   90.00
_cell.angle_beta   90.00
_cell.angle_gamma   90.00
#
_symmetry.space_group_name_H-M   'P 1'
#
loop_
_entity.id
_entity.type
_entity.pdbx_description
1 polymer ?
#
loop_
_entity_poly.entity_id
_entity_poly.type
_entity_poly.pdbx_seq_one_letter_code
_entity_poly.pdbx_strand_id
1 'polypeptide(L)'
;MKVKITSNPAPAHWGDKALVSLTGNDITIHIRDDADRLRSIRKAARQIDNLGIPSVTLSGEWSVIDQVTFVMSFSKARNPGEVTLCDNAERAEAERQVTAMMFTRKLTNDTPEQLSPVGLAQESADWLQSLNGDAVTYRVVSGEQLAAEGWAGIYNVGRGSERPPAMLELDYNPDGDPEAPVAFALVGKGITFDSGGYSLKSSEGMLDMKCDMGGAATVTGALGLAIMQGLNKRV
;
A
#
# COMPACT_ATOMS: atom_id res chain seq x y z
N MET A 1 14.07 7.85 17.66
CA MET A 1 13.55 7.89 19.05
C MET A 1 12.73 6.63 19.32
N LYS A 2 12.67 6.13 20.56
CA LYS A 2 11.84 4.95 20.89
C LYS A 2 10.38 5.39 21.13
N VAL A 3 9.42 4.64 20.62
CA VAL A 3 7.99 4.89 20.80
C VAL A 3 7.37 3.70 21.51
N LYS A 4 6.67 3.95 22.62
CA LYS A 4 5.95 2.93 23.40
C LYS A 4 4.52 3.34 23.65
N ILE A 5 3.64 2.35 23.84
CA ILE A 5 2.25 2.56 24.25
C ILE A 5 2.11 2.22 25.74
N THR A 6 1.29 2.99 26.45
CA THR A 6 0.91 2.70 27.84
C THR A 6 -0.54 3.09 28.10
N SER A 7 -1.18 2.45 29.08
CA SER A 7 -2.49 2.84 29.62
C SER A 7 -2.39 3.91 30.71
N ASN A 8 -1.18 4.19 31.21
CA ASN A 8 -0.97 5.23 32.21
C ASN A 8 -1.17 6.63 31.63
N PRO A 9 -1.71 7.59 32.40
CA PRO A 9 -1.79 8.98 31.97
C PRO A 9 -0.39 9.58 31.78
N ALA A 10 -0.31 10.64 30.96
CA ALA A 10 0.90 11.43 30.84
C ALA A 10 1.26 12.11 32.18
N PRO A 11 2.54 12.44 32.41
CA PRO A 11 2.93 13.25 33.57
C PRO A 11 2.16 14.58 33.60
N ALA A 12 1.83 15.07 34.79
CA ALA A 12 0.93 16.22 34.98
C ALA A 12 1.31 17.49 34.20
N HIS A 13 2.61 17.72 33.94
CA HIS A 13 3.08 18.88 33.17
C HIS A 13 2.72 18.85 31.67
N TRP A 14 2.32 17.69 31.12
CA TRP A 14 1.76 17.58 29.77
C TRP A 14 0.23 17.82 29.74
N GLY A 15 -0.42 17.73 30.91
CA GLY A 15 -1.87 17.81 31.07
C GLY A 15 -2.58 16.45 30.96
N ASP A 16 -3.73 16.33 31.64
CA ASP A 16 -4.47 15.06 31.85
C ASP A 16 -5.03 14.39 30.59
N LYS A 17 -4.99 15.11 29.46
CA LYS A 17 -5.51 14.67 28.15
C LYS A 17 -4.40 14.52 27.10
N ALA A 18 -3.13 14.66 27.49
CA ALA A 18 -2.03 14.49 26.55
C ALA A 18 -1.97 13.07 26.01
N LEU A 19 -2.05 12.95 24.68
CA LEU A 19 -1.96 11.68 23.97
C LEU A 19 -0.50 11.22 23.81
N VAL A 20 0.42 12.17 23.66
CA VAL A 20 1.85 11.94 23.46
C VAL A 20 2.62 12.72 24.50
N SER A 21 3.59 12.08 25.15
CA SER A 21 4.59 12.74 25.99
C SER A 21 6.00 12.35 25.56
N LEU A 22 6.95 13.24 25.83
CA LEU A 22 8.38 13.01 25.60
C LEU A 22 9.11 12.96 26.94
N THR A 23 9.99 11.99 27.12
CA THR A 23 10.86 11.88 28.31
C THR A 23 12.25 11.46 27.86
N GLY A 24 13.20 12.39 27.90
CA GLY A 24 14.52 12.17 27.32
C GLY A 24 14.42 11.84 25.81
N ASN A 25 14.85 10.64 25.42
CA ASN A 25 14.83 10.18 24.03
C ASN A 25 13.65 9.23 23.70
N ASP A 26 12.72 9.08 24.64
CA ASP A 26 11.56 8.21 24.53
C ASP A 26 10.27 9.02 24.32
N ILE A 27 9.42 8.48 23.46
CA ILE A 27 8.07 8.97 23.18
C ILE A 27 7.08 7.95 23.74
N THR A 28 6.11 8.42 24.52
CA THR A 28 5.07 7.58 25.09
C THR A 28 3.72 7.99 24.53
N ILE A 29 2.96 7.01 24.02
CA ILE A 29 1.57 7.18 23.58
C ILE A 29 0.66 6.67 24.70
N HIS A 30 -0.24 7.53 25.17
CA HIS A 30 -1.12 7.27 26.31
C HIS A 30 -2.52 6.88 25.83
N ILE A 31 -2.83 5.58 25.83
CA ILE A 31 -4.10 5.02 25.35
C ILE A 31 -4.85 4.40 26.53
N ARG A 32 -5.89 5.07 27.01
CA ARG A 32 -6.68 4.63 28.18
C ARG A 32 -7.89 3.76 27.83
N ASP A 33 -8.35 3.85 26.59
CA ASP A 33 -9.55 3.17 26.10
C ASP A 33 -9.18 2.39 24.83
N ASP A 34 -9.33 1.06 24.90
CA ASP A 34 -9.04 0.17 23.78
C ASP A 34 -10.02 0.35 22.62
N ALA A 35 -11.25 0.82 22.87
CA ALA A 35 -12.21 1.11 21.80
C ALA A 35 -11.69 2.18 20.82
N ASP A 36 -10.82 3.07 21.31
CA ASP A 36 -10.23 4.17 20.57
C ASP A 36 -8.74 3.96 20.20
N ARG A 37 -8.21 2.76 20.43
CA ARG A 37 -6.78 2.46 20.30
C ARG A 37 -6.21 2.82 18.94
N LEU A 38 -6.76 2.27 17.86
CA LEU A 38 -6.27 2.54 16.50
C LEU A 38 -6.41 4.01 16.12
N ARG A 39 -7.51 4.66 16.52
CA ARG A 39 -7.69 6.10 16.28
C ARG A 39 -6.64 6.93 17.02
N SER A 40 -6.32 6.56 18.25
CA SER A 40 -5.31 7.21 19.08
C SER A 40 -3.91 7.02 18.50
N ILE A 41 -3.57 5.81 18.03
CA ILE A 41 -2.30 5.53 17.35
C ILE A 41 -2.14 6.39 16.10
N ARG A 42 -3.17 6.49 15.24
CA ARG A 42 -3.12 7.34 14.04
C ARG A 42 -2.85 8.81 14.38
N LYS A 43 -3.55 9.33 15.39
CA LYS A 43 -3.36 10.72 15.86
C LYS A 43 -1.97 10.92 16.43
N ALA A 44 -1.50 10.00 17.27
CA ALA A 44 -0.18 10.05 17.88
C ALA A 44 0.94 10.00 16.83
N ALA A 45 0.86 9.07 15.87
CA ALA A 45 1.80 8.99 14.76
C ALA A 45 1.90 10.31 13.99
N ARG A 46 0.78 10.97 13.69
CA ARG A 46 0.78 12.29 13.03
C ARG A 46 1.37 13.39 13.92
N GLN A 47 1.06 13.39 15.21
CA GLN A 47 1.66 14.34 16.17
C GLN A 47 3.17 14.17 16.24
N ILE A 48 3.66 12.92 16.29
CA ILE A 48 5.10 12.60 16.35
C ILE A 48 5.81 13.00 15.05
N ASP A 49 5.21 12.71 13.89
CA ASP A 49 5.73 13.14 12.59
C ASP A 49 5.80 14.68 12.46
N ASN A 50 4.83 15.41 13.03
CA ASN A 50 4.87 16.87 13.08
C ASN A 50 5.99 17.45 13.97
N LEU A 51 6.66 16.63 14.79
CA LEU A 51 7.86 17.04 15.52
C LEU A 51 9.12 17.03 14.64
N GLY A 52 9.02 16.59 13.38
CA GLY A 52 10.15 16.53 12.46
C GLY A 52 11.13 15.40 12.75
N ILE A 53 10.69 14.36 13.47
CA ILE A 53 11.52 13.21 13.83
C ILE A 53 11.64 12.29 12.60
N PRO A 54 12.84 12.08 12.04
CA PRO A 54 13.00 11.35 10.78
C PRO A 54 12.87 9.83 10.96
N SER A 55 13.18 9.31 12.15
CA SER A 55 13.21 7.87 12.41
C SER A 55 12.74 7.53 13.82
N VAL A 56 11.87 6.52 13.94
CA VAL A 56 11.37 6.01 15.20
C VAL A 56 11.48 4.48 15.29
N THR A 57 11.62 3.97 16.50
CA THR A 57 11.66 2.53 16.79
C THR A 57 10.52 2.19 17.73
N LEU A 58 9.63 1.29 17.31
CA LEU A 58 8.54 0.81 18.15
C LEU A 58 9.11 -0.15 19.21
N SER A 59 8.69 0.02 20.46
CA SER A 59 9.17 -0.78 21.59
C SER A 59 8.08 -1.00 22.63
N GLY A 60 8.20 -2.09 23.39
CA GLY A 60 7.17 -2.53 24.34
C GLY A 60 6.09 -3.38 23.67
N GLU A 61 4.87 -3.31 24.18
CA GLU A 61 3.77 -4.15 23.73
C GLU A 61 3.02 -3.53 22.53
N TRP A 62 3.26 -4.09 21.35
CA TRP A 62 2.61 -3.69 20.09
C TRP A 62 2.06 -4.91 19.36
N SER A 63 0.76 -4.91 19.06
CA SER A 63 0.16 -5.88 18.16
C SER A 63 0.50 -5.58 16.69
N VAL A 64 0.35 -6.55 15.79
CA VAL A 64 0.50 -6.33 14.34
C VAL A 64 -0.28 -5.12 13.84
N ILE A 65 -1.59 -5.04 14.16
CA ILE A 65 -2.46 -3.98 13.64
C ILE A 65 -2.07 -2.60 14.18
N ASP A 66 -1.58 -2.51 15.42
CA ASP A 66 -1.09 -1.25 15.99
C ASP A 66 0.14 -0.75 15.23
N GLN A 67 1.08 -1.66 14.94
CA GLN A 67 2.31 -1.34 14.22
C GLN A 67 2.01 -0.86 12.80
N VAL A 68 1.20 -1.62 12.05
CA VAL A 68 0.77 -1.25 10.68
C VAL A 68 0.04 0.10 10.69
N THR A 69 -0.85 0.32 11.67
CA THR A 69 -1.59 1.59 11.82
C THR A 69 -0.67 2.78 12.09
N PHE A 70 0.36 2.58 12.91
CA PHE A 70 1.37 3.60 13.19
C PHE A 70 2.15 3.94 11.92
N VAL A 71 2.71 2.94 11.23
CA VAL A 71 3.47 3.12 9.99
C VAL A 71 2.63 3.83 8.92
N MET A 72 1.37 3.42 8.77
CA MET A 72 0.43 4.03 7.84
C MET A 72 0.32 5.54 8.05
N SER A 73 0.25 5.96 9.32
CA SER A 73 -0.05 7.34 9.70
C SER A 73 1.19 8.21 9.84
N PHE A 74 2.33 7.61 10.17
CA PHE A 74 3.62 8.29 10.26
C PHE A 74 4.18 8.62 8.87
N SER A 75 4.00 7.73 7.90
CA SER A 75 4.57 7.89 6.55
C SER A 75 3.80 8.91 5.70
N LYS A 76 4.48 9.94 5.18
CA LYS A 76 3.96 10.93 4.21
C LYS A 76 4.54 10.67 2.81
N ALA A 77 3.83 11.07 1.76
CA ALA A 77 4.26 10.87 0.37
C ALA A 77 5.61 11.56 0.03
N ARG A 78 5.89 12.74 0.60
CA ARG A 78 7.13 13.51 0.31
C ARG A 78 8.28 13.25 1.30
N ASN A 79 7.99 12.70 2.47
CA ASN A 79 8.97 12.42 3.51
C ASN A 79 8.51 11.19 4.30
N PRO A 80 8.77 9.98 3.80
CA PRO A 80 8.46 8.77 4.54
C PRO A 80 9.44 8.70 5.71
N GLY A 81 8.98 9.07 6.91
CA GLY A 81 9.76 8.82 8.12
C GLY A 81 10.01 7.31 8.27
N GLU A 82 11.18 6.95 8.78
CA GLU A 82 11.58 5.57 8.99
C GLU A 82 10.97 5.02 10.28
N VAL A 83 10.35 3.84 10.21
CA VAL A 83 9.80 3.15 11.38
C VAL A 83 10.44 1.78 11.49
N THR A 84 11.25 1.57 12.52
CA THR A 84 11.68 0.23 12.92
C THR A 84 10.55 -0.42 13.73
N LEU A 85 10.06 -1.56 13.24
CA LEU A 85 9.02 -2.34 13.92
C LEU A 85 9.51 -2.95 15.23
N CYS A 86 8.57 -3.36 16.08
CA CYS A 86 8.87 -3.94 17.37
C CYS A 86 9.54 -5.31 17.20
N ASP A 87 10.57 -5.58 17.99
CA ASP A 87 11.28 -6.86 17.98
C ASP A 87 10.52 -7.89 18.83
N ASN A 88 9.47 -8.49 18.24
CA ASN A 88 8.61 -9.48 18.89
C ASN A 88 8.28 -10.65 17.94
N ALA A 89 7.58 -11.67 18.46
CA ALA A 89 7.23 -12.87 17.70
C ALA A 89 6.34 -12.58 16.47
N GLU A 90 5.61 -11.46 16.46
CA GLU A 90 4.70 -11.07 15.38
C GLU A 90 5.36 -10.14 14.33
N ARG A 91 6.64 -9.80 14.52
CA ARG A 91 7.36 -8.85 13.66
C ARG A 91 7.29 -9.22 12.18
N ALA A 92 7.52 -10.48 11.85
CA ALA A 92 7.49 -10.94 10.46
C ALA A 92 6.12 -10.74 9.81
N GLU A 93 5.02 -10.90 10.55
CA GLU A 93 3.67 -10.64 10.04
C GLU A 93 3.42 -9.14 9.82
N ALA A 94 3.86 -8.30 10.76
CA ALA A 94 3.79 -6.85 10.60
C ALA A 94 4.64 -6.37 9.41
N GLU A 95 5.83 -6.93 9.19
CA GLU A 95 6.71 -6.61 8.05
C GLU A 95 6.03 -6.94 6.71
N ARG A 96 5.37 -8.10 6.59
CA ARG A 96 4.61 -8.48 5.38
C ARG A 96 3.48 -7.50 5.09
N GLN A 97 2.67 -7.18 6.10
CA GLN A 97 1.55 -6.23 5.94
C GLN A 97 2.04 -4.82 5.60
N VAL A 98 3.11 -4.35 6.24
CA VAL A 98 3.73 -3.06 5.93
C VAL A 98 4.25 -3.05 4.50
N THR A 99 4.94 -4.11 4.06
CA THR A 99 5.51 -4.21 2.70
C THR A 99 4.41 -4.10 1.64
N ALA A 100 3.35 -4.89 1.76
CA ALA A 100 2.22 -4.85 0.83
C ALA A 100 1.45 -3.51 0.88
N MET A 101 1.22 -2.96 2.07
CA MET A 101 0.57 -1.66 2.23
C MET A 101 1.39 -0.54 1.59
N MET A 102 2.70 -0.53 1.79
CA MET A 102 3.59 0.51 1.26
C MET A 102 3.71 0.42 -0.27
N PHE A 103 3.74 -0.78 -0.84
CA PHE A 103 3.67 -0.98 -2.29
C PHE A 103 2.37 -0.38 -2.88
N THR A 104 1.22 -0.77 -2.34
CA THR A 104 -0.09 -0.25 -2.77
C THR A 104 -0.17 1.28 -2.64
N ARG A 105 0.30 1.83 -1.52
CA ARG A 105 0.36 3.28 -1.29
C ARG A 105 1.31 3.99 -2.23
N LYS A 106 2.45 3.40 -2.61
CA LYS A 106 3.38 3.99 -3.56
C LYS A 106 2.68 4.17 -4.90
N LEU A 107 2.20 3.08 -5.51
CA LEU A 107 1.55 3.12 -6.82
C LEU A 107 0.37 4.09 -6.86
N THR A 108 -0.43 4.15 -5.79
CA THR A 108 -1.61 5.03 -5.70
C THR A 108 -1.24 6.51 -5.55
N ASN A 109 -0.07 6.81 -4.99
CA ASN A 109 0.39 8.18 -4.77
C ASN A 109 1.25 8.73 -5.90
N ASP A 110 1.91 7.85 -6.67
CA ASP A 110 2.73 8.21 -7.82
C ASP A 110 1.91 9.06 -8.80
N THR A 111 2.58 10.05 -9.40
CA THR A 111 1.89 10.95 -10.33
C THR A 111 1.65 10.24 -11.66
N PRO A 112 0.64 10.66 -12.45
CA PRO A 112 0.40 10.11 -13.78
C PRO A 112 1.60 10.24 -14.73
N GLU A 113 2.49 11.21 -14.45
CA GLU A 113 3.75 11.39 -15.16
C GLU A 113 4.74 10.26 -14.84
N GLN A 114 4.86 9.90 -13.57
CA GLN A 114 5.74 8.82 -13.10
C GLN A 114 5.21 7.44 -13.46
N LEU A 115 3.89 7.23 -13.41
CA LEU A 115 3.27 5.92 -13.57
C LEU A 115 2.33 5.88 -14.78
N SER A 116 2.84 5.37 -15.91
CA SER A 116 2.07 5.10 -17.13
C SER A 116 1.31 3.76 -17.03
N PRO A 117 0.36 3.46 -17.94
CA PRO A 117 -0.33 2.17 -17.94
C PRO A 117 0.63 0.96 -18.06
N VAL A 118 1.62 1.06 -18.95
CA VAL A 118 2.68 0.05 -19.10
C VAL A 118 3.56 0.00 -17.85
N GLY A 119 3.88 1.16 -17.26
CA GLY A 119 4.65 1.25 -16.01
C GLY A 119 3.93 0.57 -14.84
N LEU A 120 2.63 0.80 -14.67
CA LEU A 120 1.80 0.13 -13.67
C LEU A 120 1.82 -1.40 -13.86
N ALA A 121 1.63 -1.88 -15.10
CA ALA A 121 1.68 -3.31 -15.40
C ALA A 121 3.06 -3.92 -15.05
N GLN A 122 4.14 -3.25 -15.45
CA GLN A 122 5.50 -3.74 -15.24
C GLN A 122 5.91 -3.69 -13.76
N GLU A 123 5.66 -2.59 -13.04
CA GLU A 123 5.96 -2.49 -11.60
C GLU A 123 5.18 -3.52 -10.77
N SER A 124 3.91 -3.78 -11.13
CA SER A 124 3.11 -4.85 -10.50
C SER A 124 3.71 -6.24 -10.73
N ALA A 125 4.08 -6.54 -11.98
CA ALA A 125 4.66 -7.82 -12.35
C ALA A 125 6.02 -8.06 -11.67
N ASP A 126 6.92 -7.08 -11.75
CA ASP A 126 8.26 -7.14 -11.18
C ASP A 126 8.23 -7.35 -9.67
N TRP A 127 7.32 -6.63 -8.97
CA TRP A 127 7.19 -6.79 -7.54
C TRP A 127 6.70 -8.19 -7.17
N LEU A 128 5.65 -8.69 -7.81
CA LEU A 128 5.14 -10.04 -7.55
C LEU A 128 6.17 -11.13 -7.87
N GLN A 129 6.90 -10.99 -8.98
CA GLN A 129 7.98 -11.90 -9.35
C GLN A 129 9.13 -11.85 -8.35
N SER A 130 9.44 -10.69 -7.75
CA SER A 130 10.45 -10.58 -6.70
C SER A 130 10.09 -11.34 -5.41
N LEU A 131 8.80 -11.64 -5.19
CA LEU A 131 8.33 -12.35 -4.00
C LEU A 131 8.41 -13.87 -4.14
N ASN A 132 8.20 -14.43 -5.34
CA ASN A 132 8.20 -15.89 -5.54
C ASN A 132 8.66 -16.37 -6.94
N GLY A 133 9.56 -15.61 -7.57
CA GLY A 133 10.32 -16.02 -8.76
C GLY A 133 9.51 -16.71 -9.85
N ASP A 134 9.93 -17.93 -10.18
CA ASP A 134 9.39 -18.74 -11.28
C ASP A 134 7.93 -19.17 -11.08
N ALA A 135 7.37 -19.06 -9.87
CA ALA A 135 5.95 -19.30 -9.63
C ALA A 135 5.07 -18.17 -10.19
N VAL A 136 5.64 -17.03 -10.59
CA VAL A 136 4.93 -15.91 -11.19
C VAL A 136 5.33 -15.79 -12.66
N THR A 137 4.35 -15.99 -13.54
CA THR A 137 4.51 -15.69 -14.98
C THR A 137 3.53 -14.59 -15.37
N TYR A 138 3.87 -13.82 -16.39
CA TYR A 138 2.98 -12.75 -16.84
C TYR A 138 3.18 -12.39 -18.30
N ARG A 139 2.18 -11.71 -18.84
CA ARG A 139 2.16 -11.13 -20.18
C ARG A 139 1.59 -9.73 -20.10
N VAL A 140 2.26 -8.76 -20.74
CA VAL A 140 1.75 -7.41 -20.91
C VAL A 140 1.27 -7.24 -22.34
N VAL A 141 -0.03 -7.00 -22.53
CA VAL A 141 -0.64 -6.70 -23.83
C VAL A 141 -0.90 -5.20 -23.89
N SER A 142 -0.38 -4.50 -24.91
CA SER A 142 -0.43 -3.03 -24.93
C SER A 142 -0.69 -2.42 -26.30
N GLY A 143 -1.23 -1.21 -26.31
CA GLY A 143 -1.47 -0.42 -27.52
C GLY A 143 -2.34 -1.15 -28.55
N GLU A 144 -1.91 -1.15 -29.81
CA GLU A 144 -2.63 -1.77 -30.93
C GLU A 144 -2.78 -3.30 -30.80
N GLN A 145 -1.95 -3.95 -29.98
CA GLN A 145 -2.10 -5.38 -29.71
C GLN A 145 -3.41 -5.68 -28.98
N LEU A 146 -3.87 -4.78 -28.12
CA LEU A 146 -5.18 -4.91 -27.47
C LEU A 146 -6.31 -4.91 -28.50
N ALA A 147 -6.21 -4.07 -29.54
CA ALA A 147 -7.20 -4.07 -30.63
C ALA A 147 -7.12 -5.35 -31.46
N ALA A 148 -5.91 -5.80 -31.79
CA ALA A 148 -5.67 -7.03 -32.56
C ALA A 148 -6.21 -8.28 -31.87
N GLU A 149 -6.14 -8.34 -30.53
CA GLU A 149 -6.64 -9.46 -29.73
C GLU A 149 -8.12 -9.31 -29.33
N GLY A 150 -8.80 -8.24 -29.76
CA GLY A 150 -10.24 -8.04 -29.59
C GLY A 150 -10.66 -7.38 -28.27
N TRP A 151 -9.73 -6.76 -27.55
CA TRP A 151 -9.95 -6.19 -26.22
C TRP A 151 -10.48 -4.76 -26.31
N ALA A 152 -11.64 -4.63 -26.96
CA ALA A 152 -12.21 -3.36 -27.38
C ALA A 152 -12.44 -2.39 -26.22
N GLY A 153 -12.79 -2.87 -25.02
CA GLY A 153 -13.07 -2.00 -23.86
C GLY A 153 -11.85 -1.17 -23.44
N ILE A 154 -10.78 -1.85 -23.03
CA ILE A 154 -9.55 -1.19 -22.56
C ILE A 154 -8.86 -0.39 -23.68
N TYR A 155 -8.87 -0.91 -24.91
CA TYR A 155 -8.31 -0.20 -26.06
C TYR A 155 -9.04 1.11 -26.33
N ASN A 156 -10.37 1.09 -26.46
CA ASN A 156 -11.14 2.30 -26.81
C ASN A 156 -11.09 3.38 -25.72
N VAL A 157 -10.99 2.98 -24.44
CA VAL A 157 -10.81 3.94 -23.34
C VAL A 157 -9.41 4.56 -23.39
N GLY A 158 -8.36 3.76 -23.56
CA GLY A 158 -6.99 4.24 -23.45
C GLY A 158 -6.38 4.86 -24.71
N ARG A 159 -6.88 4.53 -25.92
CA ARG A 159 -6.29 4.99 -27.19
C ARG A 159 -6.31 6.51 -27.41
N GLY A 160 -7.05 7.26 -26.58
CA GLY A 160 -7.05 8.72 -26.60
C GLY A 160 -5.82 9.35 -25.96
N SER A 161 -4.99 8.56 -25.26
CA SER A 161 -3.75 8.99 -24.62
C SER A 161 -2.55 8.71 -25.53
N GLU A 162 -1.50 9.55 -25.46
CA GLU A 162 -0.20 9.25 -26.07
C GLU A 162 0.54 8.10 -25.35
N ARG A 163 0.19 7.84 -24.09
CA ARG A 163 0.70 6.69 -23.31
C ARG A 163 -0.24 5.50 -23.57
N PRO A 164 0.22 4.43 -24.23
CA PRO A 164 -0.66 3.36 -24.70
C PRO A 164 -1.36 2.63 -23.53
N PRO A 165 -2.62 2.18 -23.72
CA PRO A 165 -3.25 1.29 -22.75
C PRO A 165 -2.48 -0.02 -22.63
N ALA A 166 -2.57 -0.64 -21.45
CA ALA A 166 -1.93 -1.92 -21.18
C ALA A 166 -2.82 -2.78 -20.30
N MET A 167 -2.73 -4.09 -20.48
CA MET A 167 -3.20 -5.07 -19.51
C MET A 167 -2.04 -5.96 -19.09
N LEU A 168 -1.99 -6.22 -17.79
CA LEU A 168 -1.23 -7.30 -17.20
C LEU A 168 -2.12 -8.53 -17.05
N GLU A 169 -1.79 -9.61 -17.76
CA GLU A 169 -2.23 -10.97 -17.43
C GLU A 169 -1.11 -11.61 -16.61
N LEU A 170 -1.37 -11.92 -15.34
CA LEU A 170 -0.39 -12.52 -14.44
C LEU A 170 -0.99 -13.80 -13.86
N ASP A 171 -0.16 -14.84 -13.79
CA ASP A 171 -0.52 -16.16 -13.26
C ASP A 171 0.47 -16.50 -12.13
N TYR A 172 -0.05 -16.57 -10.91
CA TYR A 172 0.69 -17.13 -9.78
C TYR A 172 0.36 -18.61 -9.66
N ASN A 173 1.30 -19.47 -10.01
CA ASN A 173 1.13 -20.91 -9.99
C ASN A 173 2.18 -21.61 -9.11
N PRO A 174 1.93 -21.78 -7.79
CA PRO A 174 2.94 -22.26 -6.85
C PRO A 174 3.30 -23.74 -6.99
N ASP A 175 2.44 -24.57 -7.60
CA ASP A 175 2.72 -25.99 -7.80
C ASP A 175 3.41 -26.28 -9.14
N GLY A 176 3.47 -25.28 -10.04
CA GLY A 176 4.08 -25.38 -11.36
C GLY A 176 3.34 -26.30 -12.34
N ASP A 177 2.21 -26.89 -11.96
CA ASP A 177 1.39 -27.73 -12.82
C ASP A 177 0.55 -26.83 -13.74
N PRO A 178 0.76 -26.85 -15.07
CA PRO A 178 -0.02 -26.03 -16.00
C PRO A 178 -1.54 -26.27 -15.91
N GLU A 179 -1.94 -27.48 -15.48
CA GLU A 179 -3.33 -27.90 -15.34
C GLU A 179 -3.91 -27.65 -13.93
N ALA A 180 -3.13 -27.06 -13.02
CA ALA A 180 -3.60 -26.70 -11.69
C ALA A 180 -4.83 -25.77 -11.78
N PRO A 181 -5.91 -26.04 -11.04
CA PRO A 181 -7.12 -25.25 -11.11
C PRO A 181 -6.89 -23.85 -10.55
N VAL A 182 -7.31 -22.84 -11.31
CA VAL A 182 -7.32 -21.43 -10.85
C VAL A 182 -8.32 -21.31 -9.71
N ALA A 183 -7.85 -21.01 -8.50
CA ALA A 183 -8.69 -20.93 -7.31
C ALA A 183 -9.41 -19.58 -7.21
N PHE A 184 -8.75 -18.51 -7.65
CA PHE A 184 -9.27 -17.14 -7.62
C PHE A 184 -8.81 -16.39 -8.87
N ALA A 185 -9.58 -15.39 -9.30
CA ALA A 185 -9.16 -14.45 -10.32
C ALA A 185 -9.32 -13.04 -9.76
N LEU A 186 -8.23 -12.27 -9.74
CA LEU A 186 -8.22 -10.90 -9.23
C LEU A 186 -8.22 -9.92 -10.39
N VAL A 187 -9.19 -9.01 -10.42
CA VAL A 187 -9.32 -7.99 -11.48
C VAL A 187 -9.28 -6.61 -10.85
N GLY A 188 -8.35 -5.77 -11.30
CA GLY A 188 -8.15 -4.42 -10.78
C GLY A 188 -8.26 -3.35 -11.87
N LYS A 189 -9.07 -2.32 -11.63
CA LYS A 189 -9.12 -1.13 -12.49
C LYS A 189 -7.79 -0.37 -12.38
N GLY A 190 -7.11 -0.17 -13.50
CA GLY A 190 -5.79 0.47 -13.60
C GLY A 190 -5.77 1.77 -14.40
N ILE A 191 -6.75 2.67 -14.21
CA ILE A 191 -6.75 3.97 -14.90
C ILE A 191 -5.73 4.88 -14.23
N THR A 192 -4.57 5.08 -14.86
CA THR A 192 -3.47 5.87 -14.27
C THR A 192 -3.75 7.36 -14.20
N PHE A 193 -4.71 7.86 -14.98
CA PHE A 193 -5.31 9.18 -14.82
C PHE A 193 -6.67 9.26 -15.51
N ASP A 194 -7.67 9.78 -14.81
CA ASP A 194 -9.03 9.95 -15.33
C ASP A 194 -9.39 11.43 -15.48
N SER A 195 -9.30 11.97 -16.70
CA SER A 195 -9.82 13.30 -17.01
C SER A 195 -11.33 13.33 -17.20
N GLY A 196 -11.99 12.16 -17.37
CA GLY A 196 -13.37 12.00 -17.81
C GLY A 196 -13.54 11.87 -19.33
N GLY A 197 -12.48 12.06 -20.12
CA GLY A 197 -12.55 12.05 -21.59
C GLY A 197 -13.30 13.26 -22.14
N TYR A 198 -14.10 13.08 -23.20
CA TYR A 198 -14.98 14.17 -23.71
C TYR A 198 -15.96 14.67 -22.64
N SER A 199 -16.38 13.79 -21.73
CA SER A 199 -17.15 14.15 -20.53
C SER A 199 -16.20 14.63 -19.43
N LEU A 200 -15.50 15.73 -19.72
CA LEU A 200 -14.43 16.25 -18.89
C LEU A 200 -14.91 16.57 -17.47
N LYS A 201 -14.18 16.09 -16.47
CA LYS A 201 -14.41 16.45 -15.06
C LYS A 201 -14.13 17.93 -14.81
N SER A 202 -14.73 18.48 -13.75
CA SER A 202 -14.28 19.76 -13.20
C SER A 202 -12.86 19.63 -12.63
N SER A 203 -12.14 20.74 -12.52
CA SER A 203 -10.79 20.73 -11.94
C SER A 203 -10.75 20.15 -10.52
N GLU A 204 -11.76 20.45 -9.69
CA GLU A 204 -11.90 19.89 -8.35
C GLU A 204 -12.14 18.37 -8.40
N GLY A 205 -13.02 17.92 -9.29
CA GLY A 205 -13.31 16.49 -9.48
C GLY A 205 -12.14 15.69 -10.08
N MET A 206 -11.11 16.36 -10.60
CA MET A 206 -9.94 15.75 -11.23
C MET A 206 -8.72 15.70 -10.30
N LEU A 207 -8.72 16.44 -9.19
CA LEU A 207 -7.55 16.65 -8.33
C LEU A 207 -6.87 15.34 -7.88
N ASP A 208 -7.68 14.36 -7.50
CA ASP A 208 -7.22 13.07 -6.97
C ASP A 208 -7.19 11.96 -8.03
N MET A 209 -7.53 12.22 -9.30
CA MET A 209 -7.70 11.18 -10.33
C MET A 209 -6.43 10.43 -10.73
N LYS A 210 -5.28 10.78 -10.16
CA LYS A 210 -4.10 9.90 -10.16
C LYS A 210 -4.34 8.57 -9.42
N CYS A 211 -5.26 8.54 -8.45
CA CYS A 211 -5.56 7.36 -7.66
C CYS A 211 -6.62 6.45 -8.30
N ASP A 212 -7.06 6.72 -9.53
CA ASP A 212 -8.11 5.94 -10.22
C ASP A 212 -7.62 4.55 -10.70
N MET A 213 -6.37 4.23 -10.38
CA MET A 213 -5.73 2.91 -10.49
C MET A 213 -5.62 2.18 -9.14
N GLY A 214 -6.21 2.73 -8.06
CA GLY A 214 -6.14 2.15 -6.72
C GLY A 214 -6.68 0.74 -6.62
N GLY A 215 -7.64 0.37 -7.50
CA GLY A 215 -8.12 -1.00 -7.63
C GLY A 215 -7.04 -1.98 -8.08
N ALA A 216 -6.30 -1.66 -9.15
CA ALA A 216 -5.16 -2.43 -9.62
C ALA A 216 -4.04 -2.55 -8.58
N ALA A 217 -3.70 -1.45 -7.91
CA ALA A 217 -2.71 -1.47 -6.83
C ALA A 217 -3.16 -2.37 -5.66
N THR A 218 -4.44 -2.30 -5.27
CA THR A 218 -4.99 -3.08 -4.15
C THR A 218 -4.94 -4.57 -4.42
N VAL A 219 -5.37 -5.03 -5.60
CA VAL A 219 -5.34 -6.47 -5.92
C VAL A 219 -3.92 -7.00 -6.09
N THR A 220 -3.00 -6.18 -6.62
CA THR A 220 -1.58 -6.52 -6.68
C THR A 220 -1.03 -6.70 -5.26
N GLY A 221 -1.23 -5.70 -4.39
CA GLY A 221 -0.81 -5.74 -2.99
C GLY A 221 -1.40 -6.90 -2.20
N ALA A 222 -2.67 -7.24 -2.45
CA ALA A 222 -3.35 -8.38 -1.83
C ALA A 222 -2.72 -9.71 -2.24
N LEU A 223 -2.44 -9.92 -3.52
CA LEU A 223 -1.74 -11.11 -4.00
C LEU A 223 -0.34 -11.21 -3.39
N GLY A 224 0.43 -10.12 -3.40
CA GLY A 224 1.77 -10.11 -2.81
C GLY A 224 1.76 -10.40 -1.31
N LEU A 225 0.79 -9.86 -0.56
CA LEU A 225 0.60 -10.20 0.86
C LEU A 225 0.29 -11.69 1.03
N ALA A 226 -0.64 -12.23 0.23
CA ALA A 226 -1.02 -13.63 0.29
C ALA A 226 0.16 -14.55 -0.01
N ILE A 227 0.97 -14.24 -1.04
CA ILE A 227 2.21 -14.96 -1.35
C ILE A 227 3.15 -14.96 -0.15
N MET A 228 3.44 -13.79 0.43
CA MET A 228 4.33 -13.69 1.60
C MET A 228 3.78 -14.42 2.84
N GLN A 229 2.45 -14.58 2.94
CA GLN A 229 1.77 -15.34 4.00
C GLN A 229 1.70 -16.85 3.71
N GLY A 230 2.22 -17.32 2.57
CA GLY A 230 2.29 -18.74 2.22
C GLY A 230 1.12 -19.26 1.40
N LEU A 231 0.50 -18.40 0.58
CA LEU A 231 -0.52 -18.83 -0.40
C LEU A 231 0.01 -19.96 -1.28
N ASN A 232 -0.69 -21.08 -1.27
CA ASN A 232 -0.32 -22.32 -1.95
C ASN A 232 -1.36 -22.79 -2.98
N LYS A 233 -2.12 -21.85 -3.56
CA LYS A 233 -3.10 -22.09 -4.62
C LYS A 233 -2.88 -21.14 -5.78
N ARG A 234 -3.23 -21.59 -6.98
CA ARG A 234 -3.14 -20.80 -8.21
C ARG A 234 -4.12 -19.62 -8.19
N VAL A 235 -3.64 -18.42 -8.54
CA VAL A 235 -4.41 -17.15 -8.56
C VAL A 235 -4.08 -16.34 -9.79
#